data_AF-A0AAE1LDQ4-F1
#
_entry.id   AF-A0AAE1LDQ4-F1
#
_cell.length_a   1.000
_cell.length_b   1.000
_cell.length_c   1.000
_cell.angle_alpha   90.00
_cell.angle_beta   90.00
_cell.angle_gamma   90.00
#
_symmetry.space_group_name_H-M   'P 1'
#
loop_
_entity.id
_entity.type
_entity.pdbx_description
1 polymer ?
#
loop_
_entity_poly.entity_id
_entity_poly.type
_entity_poly.pdbx_seq_one_letter_code
_entity_poly.pdbx_strand_id
1 'polypeptide(L)'
;MRYGAARASRDVRCETSSAGLPQGTVGACALWLARLVVDVVLAAGYEARRTPLRHFLGIYSCSAATLFYRWRSRAASRSVAPMLAVAAELEARGSPETKARLAGSARRLHRVALFYYMMGIMQVMGITQSLFSSDTPVSRLLQSAPYGQLLSGLLTLAHLYAMVCGLFAYYTMLPVLFAMFGACSALFLALGGECSRAEHAGGGPGGVKYLAAQHAHLTLAARRARLLFADLFAHVLMALLSLPLLGTFELLVSLKDVDSVTLTTFSVIAIIFAPICLAGQALEDASSSVRGGLYAGPWLEEGAGPRRARAHLMLGADNCGARMAVGGLGSLNAASLLHVVQRWFSFLNMLLNTAKA
;
A
#
# COMPACT_ATOMS: atom_id res chain seq x y z
N MET A 1 -44.06 -16.52 -34.29
CA MET A 1 -43.60 -15.13 -34.06
C MET A 1 -42.28 -15.16 -33.31
N ARG A 2 -41.22 -14.66 -33.94
CA ARG A 2 -39.84 -14.66 -33.44
C ARG A 2 -39.65 -13.54 -32.42
N TYR A 3 -39.35 -13.87 -31.16
CA TYR A 3 -38.80 -12.89 -30.22
C TYR A 3 -37.27 -12.93 -30.30
N GLY A 4 -36.70 -12.01 -31.08
CA GLY A 4 -35.29 -11.68 -31.06
C GLY A 4 -34.97 -10.89 -29.80
N ALA A 5 -34.58 -11.59 -28.73
CA ALA A 5 -33.90 -10.98 -27.60
C ALA A 5 -32.39 -11.16 -27.80
N ALA A 6 -31.77 -10.21 -28.48
CA ALA A 6 -30.31 -10.05 -28.50
C ALA A 6 -29.85 -9.70 -27.07
N ARG A 7 -29.67 -10.74 -26.25
CA ARG A 7 -29.03 -10.64 -24.94
C ARG A 7 -27.55 -10.48 -25.18
N ALA A 8 -27.07 -9.23 -25.10
CA ALA A 8 -25.67 -8.96 -24.85
C ALA A 8 -25.32 -9.52 -23.46
N SER A 9 -25.01 -10.81 -23.40
CA SER A 9 -24.19 -11.36 -22.33
C SER A 9 -22.82 -10.71 -22.49
N ARG A 10 -22.63 -9.55 -21.85
CA ARG A 10 -21.31 -9.17 -21.39
C ARG A 10 -20.91 -10.26 -20.41
N ASP A 11 -20.26 -11.29 -20.95
CA ASP A 11 -19.33 -12.08 -20.18
C ASP A 11 -18.43 -11.06 -19.51
N VAL A 12 -18.64 -10.91 -18.20
CA VAL A 12 -17.57 -10.49 -17.31
C VAL A 12 -16.58 -11.65 -17.36
N ARG A 13 -15.86 -11.78 -18.48
CA ARG A 13 -14.50 -12.30 -18.41
C ARG A 13 -13.90 -11.45 -17.33
N CYS A 14 -13.45 -12.10 -16.25
CA CYS A 14 -12.35 -11.58 -15.46
C CYS A 14 -11.23 -11.36 -16.47
N GLU A 15 -11.26 -10.20 -17.12
CA GLU A 15 -10.22 -9.72 -17.97
C GLU A 15 -9.03 -9.54 -17.04
N THR A 16 -8.22 -10.58 -17.01
CA THR A 16 -6.78 -10.53 -16.78
C THR A 16 -6.08 -9.70 -17.86
N SER A 17 -6.83 -9.06 -18.78
CA SER A 17 -6.42 -7.82 -19.44
C SER A 17 -6.27 -6.73 -18.38
N SER A 18 -5.16 -6.83 -17.67
CA SER A 18 -4.50 -5.67 -17.13
C SER A 18 -4.35 -4.68 -18.28
N ALA A 19 -5.17 -3.63 -18.28
CA ALA A 19 -4.63 -2.28 -18.44
C ALA A 19 -3.65 -2.04 -17.28
N GLY A 20 -2.62 -2.88 -17.22
CA GLY A 20 -1.46 -2.71 -16.40
C GLY A 20 -0.77 -1.52 -17.01
N LEU A 21 -0.28 -0.64 -16.14
CA LEU A 21 1.02 -0.08 -16.44
C LEU A 21 1.88 -1.21 -17.01
N PRO A 22 2.58 -1.00 -18.15
CA PRO A 22 3.43 -2.02 -18.72
C PRO A 22 4.20 -2.64 -17.56
N GLN A 23 4.11 -3.96 -17.31
CA GLN A 23 4.91 -4.57 -16.24
C GLN A 23 6.40 -4.27 -16.44
N GLY A 24 6.78 -3.93 -17.68
CA GLY A 24 8.05 -3.34 -18.05
C GLY A 24 8.33 -1.93 -17.52
N THR A 25 7.38 -1.03 -17.24
CA THR A 25 7.73 0.36 -16.83
C THR A 25 8.14 0.48 -15.37
N VAL A 26 7.51 -0.24 -14.44
CA VAL A 26 7.95 -0.21 -13.02
C VAL A 26 9.26 -0.99 -12.87
N GLY A 27 9.37 -2.15 -13.52
CA GLY A 27 10.60 -2.93 -13.59
C GLY A 27 11.73 -2.19 -14.31
N ALA A 28 11.47 -1.56 -15.46
CA ALA A 28 12.45 -0.76 -16.18
C ALA A 28 12.79 0.53 -15.43
N CYS A 29 11.86 1.18 -14.73
CA CYS A 29 12.21 2.30 -13.87
C CYS A 29 13.14 1.84 -12.75
N ALA A 30 12.87 0.72 -12.07
CA ALA A 30 13.74 0.19 -11.01
C ALA A 30 15.11 -0.28 -11.54
N LEU A 31 15.15 -0.93 -12.71
CA LEU A 31 16.38 -1.43 -13.34
C LEU A 31 17.20 -0.27 -13.92
N TRP A 32 16.54 0.72 -14.52
CA TRP A 32 17.16 1.96 -14.97
C TRP A 32 17.67 2.77 -13.78
N LEU A 33 16.94 2.80 -12.66
CA LEU A 33 17.39 3.35 -11.38
C LEU A 33 18.68 2.69 -10.91
N ALA A 34 18.67 1.35 -10.81
CA ALA A 34 19.80 0.58 -10.30
C ALA A 34 21.02 0.78 -11.20
N ARG A 35 20.82 0.75 -12.53
CA ARG A 35 21.87 1.01 -13.51
C ARG A 35 22.41 2.44 -13.44
N LEU A 36 21.55 3.44 -13.33
CA LEU A 36 21.93 4.84 -13.18
C LEU A 36 22.73 5.06 -11.88
N VAL A 37 22.32 4.43 -10.77
CA VAL A 37 23.06 4.47 -9.51
C VAL A 37 24.45 3.82 -9.67
N VAL A 38 24.55 2.67 -10.32
CA VAL A 38 25.82 1.99 -10.59
C VAL A 38 26.71 2.83 -11.51
N ASP A 39 26.18 3.37 -12.60
CA ASP A 39 26.93 4.20 -13.56
C ASP A 39 27.43 5.49 -12.89
N VAL A 40 26.64 6.08 -12.00
CA VAL A 40 27.00 7.29 -11.23
C VAL A 40 28.05 6.99 -10.16
N VAL A 41 27.94 5.86 -9.45
CA VAL A 41 28.97 5.37 -8.51
C VAL A 41 30.28 5.08 -9.24
N LEU A 42 30.24 4.46 -10.42
CA LEU A 42 31.41 4.18 -11.24
C LEU A 42 32.05 5.47 -11.79
N ALA A 43 31.24 6.43 -12.26
CA ALA A 43 31.73 7.71 -12.76
C ALA A 43 32.44 8.55 -11.67
N ALA A 44 31.92 8.56 -10.44
CA ALA A 44 32.61 9.25 -9.34
C ALA A 44 33.80 8.49 -8.77
N GLY A 45 33.83 7.15 -8.92
CA GLY A 45 35.02 6.35 -8.67
C GLY A 45 36.17 6.70 -9.60
N TYR A 46 35.86 7.10 -10.85
CA TYR A 46 36.85 7.44 -11.87
C TYR A 46 37.40 8.88 -11.78
N GLU A 47 36.59 9.87 -11.38
CA GLU A 47 37.03 11.28 -11.40
C GLU A 47 37.59 11.84 -10.07
N ALA A 48 37.59 11.07 -8.97
CA ALA A 48 38.04 11.51 -7.63
C ALA A 48 37.38 12.81 -7.10
N ARG A 49 36.38 13.37 -7.78
CA ARG A 49 35.63 14.57 -7.37
C ARG A 49 34.31 14.14 -6.74
N ARG A 50 34.21 14.30 -5.41
CA ARG A 50 33.02 13.94 -4.59
C ARG A 50 31.81 14.88 -4.74
N THR A 51 31.97 16.01 -5.41
CA THR A 51 30.96 17.10 -5.49
C THR A 51 29.82 16.90 -6.50
N PRO A 52 30.05 16.41 -7.75
CA PRO A 52 28.97 16.19 -8.72
C PRO A 52 28.04 15.03 -8.33
N LEU A 53 28.58 13.95 -7.74
CA LEU A 53 27.79 12.79 -7.30
C LEU A 53 26.74 13.18 -6.25
N ARG A 54 27.12 14.04 -5.29
CA ARG A 54 26.20 14.52 -4.25
C ARG A 54 25.07 15.33 -4.87
N HIS A 55 25.37 16.36 -5.67
CA HIS A 55 24.33 17.16 -6.33
C HIS A 55 23.38 16.33 -7.19
N PHE A 56 23.92 15.34 -7.91
CA PHE A 56 23.11 14.41 -8.68
C PHE A 56 22.18 13.58 -7.78
N LEU A 57 22.70 12.98 -6.70
CA LEU A 57 21.90 12.27 -5.70
C LEU A 57 20.82 13.17 -5.08
N GLY A 58 21.09 14.43 -4.81
CA GLY A 58 20.12 15.40 -4.29
C GLY A 58 18.98 15.70 -5.27
N ILE A 59 19.32 16.09 -6.50
CA ILE A 59 18.33 16.36 -7.57
C ILE A 59 17.53 15.09 -7.88
N TYR A 60 18.20 13.94 -7.93
CA TYR A 60 17.59 12.65 -8.16
C TYR A 60 16.62 12.28 -7.03
N SER A 61 17.02 12.41 -5.76
CA SER A 61 16.16 12.14 -4.60
C SER A 61 14.94 13.06 -4.57
N CYS A 62 15.12 14.35 -4.86
CA CYS A 62 14.04 15.34 -4.93
C CYS A 62 13.06 15.06 -6.09
N SER A 63 13.58 14.69 -7.25
CA SER A 63 12.79 14.39 -8.45
C SER A 63 12.04 13.06 -8.28
N ALA A 64 12.70 12.04 -7.72
CA ALA A 64 12.11 10.77 -7.38
C ALA A 64 11.01 10.95 -6.32
N ALA A 65 11.27 11.70 -5.24
CA ALA A 65 10.26 11.99 -4.22
C ALA A 65 9.03 12.70 -4.80
N THR A 66 9.24 13.72 -5.65
CA THR A 66 8.16 14.49 -6.26
C THR A 66 7.30 13.67 -7.23
N LEU A 67 7.95 12.89 -8.12
CA LEU A 67 7.26 12.03 -9.07
C LEU A 67 6.56 10.86 -8.37
N PHE A 68 7.23 10.25 -7.39
CA PHE A 68 6.68 9.18 -6.56
C PHE A 68 5.44 9.69 -5.83
N TYR A 69 5.51 10.85 -5.18
CA TYR A 69 4.36 11.41 -4.49
C TYR A 69 3.18 11.70 -5.40
N ARG A 70 3.43 12.40 -6.50
CA ARG A 70 2.36 12.80 -7.43
C ARG A 70 1.68 11.58 -8.04
N TRP A 71 2.45 10.54 -8.35
CA TRP A 71 1.90 9.30 -8.88
C TRP A 71 1.12 8.52 -7.82
N ARG A 72 1.68 8.38 -6.61
CA ARG A 72 1.06 7.66 -5.50
C ARG A 72 -0.21 8.34 -5.00
N SER A 73 -0.22 9.67 -4.86
CA SER A 73 -1.41 10.42 -4.43
C SER A 73 -2.56 10.21 -5.41
N ARG A 74 -2.30 10.32 -6.72
CA ARG A 74 -3.29 10.01 -7.76
C ARG A 74 -3.79 8.57 -7.69
N ALA A 75 -2.88 7.61 -7.52
CA ALA A 75 -3.26 6.20 -7.44
C ALA A 75 -4.06 5.90 -6.15
N ALA A 76 -3.73 6.54 -5.03
CA ALA A 76 -4.51 6.49 -3.79
C ALA A 76 -5.90 7.09 -4.00
N SER A 77 -6.03 8.28 -4.59
CA SER A 77 -7.33 8.89 -4.90
C SER A 77 -8.18 8.00 -5.80
N ARG A 78 -7.60 7.36 -6.82
CA ARG A 78 -8.30 6.40 -7.70
C ARG A 78 -8.74 5.10 -6.98
N SER A 79 -8.10 4.77 -5.87
CA SER A 79 -8.46 3.63 -5.03
C SER A 79 -9.55 4.01 -4.02
N VAL A 80 -9.49 5.23 -3.48
CA VAL A 80 -10.44 5.78 -2.52
C VAL A 80 -11.79 6.12 -3.16
N ALA A 81 -11.80 6.68 -4.37
CA ALA A 81 -13.04 7.09 -5.06
C ALA A 81 -14.12 5.98 -5.14
N PRO A 82 -13.83 4.74 -5.59
CA PRO A 82 -14.83 3.68 -5.60
C PRO A 82 -15.26 3.26 -4.18
N MET A 83 -14.38 3.33 -3.18
CA MET A 83 -14.75 3.03 -1.79
C MET A 83 -15.76 4.05 -1.25
N LEU A 84 -15.54 5.34 -1.55
CA LEU A 84 -16.46 6.42 -1.17
C LEU A 84 -17.80 6.30 -1.90
N ALA A 85 -17.80 5.91 -3.18
CA ALA A 85 -19.02 5.68 -3.94
C ALA A 85 -19.84 4.53 -3.32
N VAL A 86 -19.21 3.38 -3.04
CA VAL A 86 -19.88 2.25 -2.38
C VAL A 86 -20.37 2.65 -0.98
N ALA A 87 -19.56 3.39 -0.21
CA ALA A 87 -19.95 3.87 1.11
C ALA A 87 -21.20 4.75 1.04
N ALA A 88 -21.26 5.70 0.11
CA ALA A 88 -22.41 6.59 -0.06
C ALA A 88 -23.66 5.82 -0.50
N GLU A 89 -23.52 4.84 -1.39
CA GLU A 89 -24.65 4.02 -1.83
C GLU A 89 -25.18 3.12 -0.71
N LEU A 90 -24.29 2.50 0.08
CA LEU A 90 -24.67 1.72 1.25
C LEU A 90 -25.22 2.60 2.39
N GLU A 91 -24.79 3.84 2.52
CA GLU A 91 -25.35 4.80 3.49
C GLU A 91 -26.77 5.24 3.08
N ALA A 92 -27.00 5.43 1.78
CA ALA A 92 -28.31 5.79 1.26
C ALA A 92 -29.32 4.65 1.43
N ARG A 93 -28.92 3.40 1.13
CA ARG A 93 -29.84 2.24 1.02
C ARG A 93 -29.75 1.24 2.15
N GLY A 94 -28.67 1.24 2.92
CA GLY A 94 -28.40 0.24 3.94
C GLY A 94 -29.22 0.41 5.21
N SER A 95 -29.21 -0.63 6.03
CA SER A 95 -29.83 -0.65 7.34
C SER A 95 -29.22 0.39 8.30
N PRO A 96 -29.94 0.80 9.38
CA PRO A 96 -29.41 1.75 10.37
C PRO A 96 -28.06 1.34 10.97
N GLU A 97 -27.84 0.04 11.19
CA GLU A 97 -26.57 -0.48 11.67
C GLU A 97 -25.44 -0.29 10.65
N THR A 98 -25.72 -0.57 9.37
CA THR A 98 -24.77 -0.30 8.28
C THR A 98 -24.42 1.18 8.19
N LYS A 99 -25.41 2.08 8.29
CA LYS A 99 -25.17 3.52 8.32
C LYS A 99 -24.28 3.93 9.49
N ALA A 100 -24.56 3.43 10.69
CA ALA A 100 -23.74 3.70 11.87
C ALA A 100 -22.28 3.24 11.70
N ARG A 101 -22.06 2.03 11.14
CA ARG A 101 -20.74 1.50 10.84
C ARG A 101 -20.00 2.31 9.77
N LEU A 102 -20.69 2.75 8.72
CA LEU A 102 -20.09 3.45 7.57
C LEU A 102 -19.77 4.92 7.85
N ALA A 103 -20.57 5.61 8.67
CA ALA A 103 -20.34 7.02 9.00
C ALA A 103 -18.94 7.26 9.59
N GLY A 104 -18.39 6.31 10.35
CA GLY A 104 -17.02 6.39 10.88
C GLY A 104 -15.94 6.13 9.82
N SER A 105 -16.17 5.19 8.92
CA SER A 105 -15.17 4.75 7.93
C SER A 105 -15.04 5.71 6.75
N ALA A 106 -16.14 6.23 6.21
CA ALA A 106 -16.11 7.21 5.12
C ALA A 106 -15.44 8.52 5.53
N ARG A 107 -15.78 9.05 6.73
CA ARG A 107 -15.15 10.26 7.29
C ARG A 107 -13.65 10.07 7.51
N ARG A 108 -13.23 8.91 8.05
CA ARG A 108 -11.79 8.59 8.22
C ARG A 108 -11.07 8.51 6.89
N LEU A 109 -11.63 7.79 5.91
CA LEU A 109 -11.02 7.64 4.59
C LEU A 109 -10.86 9.00 3.88
N HIS A 110 -11.89 9.84 3.92
CA HIS A 110 -11.84 11.18 3.34
C HIS A 110 -10.77 12.07 4.02
N ARG A 111 -10.74 12.10 5.36
CA ARG A 111 -9.73 12.86 6.12
C ARG A 111 -8.31 12.40 5.81
N VAL A 112 -8.07 11.08 5.74
CA VAL A 112 -6.75 10.52 5.45
C VAL A 112 -6.34 10.82 4.00
N ALA A 113 -7.27 10.71 3.04
CA ALA A 113 -7.00 11.08 1.65
C ALA A 113 -6.66 12.58 1.50
N LEU A 114 -7.41 13.46 2.18
CA LEU A 114 -7.16 14.90 2.18
C LEU A 114 -5.82 15.24 2.83
N PHE A 115 -5.55 14.67 4.01
CA PHE A 115 -4.27 14.84 4.71
C PHE A 115 -3.09 14.43 3.83
N TYR A 116 -3.17 13.26 3.19
CA TYR A 116 -2.09 12.79 2.33
C TYR A 116 -1.90 13.65 1.07
N TYR A 117 -3.01 14.14 0.49
CA TYR A 117 -2.95 15.08 -0.62
C TYR A 117 -2.28 16.40 -0.22
N MET A 118 -2.66 16.97 0.93
CA MET A 118 -2.04 18.18 1.48
C MET A 118 -0.56 17.99 1.82
N MET A 119 -0.19 16.87 2.46
CA MET A 119 1.20 16.52 2.74
C MET A 119 2.04 16.44 1.47
N GLY A 120 1.51 15.79 0.42
CA GLY A 120 2.16 15.73 -0.88
C GLY A 120 2.40 17.13 -1.48
N ILE A 121 1.42 18.04 -1.40
CA ILE A 121 1.60 19.43 -1.85
C ILE A 121 2.69 20.13 -1.03
N MET A 122 2.66 20.02 0.30
CA MET A 122 3.64 20.67 1.17
C MET A 122 5.07 20.18 0.90
N GLN A 123 5.27 18.88 0.67
CA GLN A 123 6.59 18.36 0.31
C GLN A 123 7.05 18.81 -1.08
N VAL A 124 6.15 18.86 -2.07
CA VAL A 124 6.49 19.42 -3.38
C VAL A 124 6.93 20.87 -3.23
N MET A 125 6.16 21.69 -2.49
CA MET A 125 6.52 23.09 -2.23
C MET A 125 7.86 23.22 -1.49
N GLY A 126 8.10 22.42 -0.45
CA GLY A 126 9.37 22.45 0.30
C GLY A 126 10.57 22.03 -0.54
N ILE A 127 10.42 21.00 -1.38
CA ILE A 127 11.47 20.57 -2.31
C ILE A 127 11.73 21.65 -3.36
N THR A 128 10.67 22.20 -3.98
CA THR A 128 10.74 23.30 -4.94
C THR A 128 11.45 24.51 -4.34
N GLN A 129 11.08 24.94 -3.14
CA GLN A 129 11.72 26.07 -2.45
C GLN A 129 13.21 25.81 -2.19
N SER A 130 13.59 24.58 -1.80
CA SER A 130 15.00 24.23 -1.61
C SER A 130 15.82 24.30 -2.91
N LEU A 131 15.26 23.80 -4.02
CA LEU A 131 15.91 23.77 -5.33
C LEU A 131 16.05 25.17 -5.96
N PHE A 132 15.05 26.04 -5.79
CA PHE A 132 15.09 27.40 -6.34
C PHE A 132 15.87 28.39 -5.46
N SER A 133 16.23 28.02 -4.23
CA SER A 133 17.09 28.84 -3.37
C SER A 133 18.58 28.83 -3.79
N SER A 134 19.03 27.80 -4.52
CA SER A 134 20.44 27.60 -4.88
C SER A 134 20.90 28.29 -6.16
N ASP A 135 19.98 28.74 -7.02
CA ASP A 135 20.28 29.36 -8.32
C ASP A 135 20.17 30.89 -8.31
N THR A 136 20.53 31.50 -7.18
CA THR A 136 20.73 32.95 -7.13
C THR A 136 22.17 33.30 -7.58
N PRO A 137 22.38 34.45 -8.24
CA PRO A 137 23.72 34.94 -8.63
C PRO A 137 24.74 35.02 -7.47
N VAL A 138 24.27 34.88 -6.23
CA VAL A 138 25.05 34.72 -5.00
C VAL A 138 25.90 33.44 -4.99
N SER A 139 25.45 32.32 -5.61
CA SER A 139 26.22 31.07 -5.66
C SER A 139 27.46 31.16 -6.58
N ARG A 140 27.41 32.02 -7.60
CA ARG A 140 28.56 32.32 -8.48
C ARG A 140 29.55 33.30 -7.84
N LEU A 141 29.08 34.18 -6.96
CA LEU A 141 29.94 35.08 -6.19
C LEU A 141 30.67 34.39 -5.02
N LEU A 142 30.14 33.26 -4.52
CA LEU A 142 30.69 32.52 -3.37
C LEU A 142 31.77 31.48 -3.72
N GLN A 143 32.06 31.26 -5.01
CA GLN A 143 33.14 30.36 -5.45
C GLN A 143 34.55 30.97 -5.32
N SER A 144 34.69 32.26 -4.99
CA SER A 144 35.98 32.98 -4.99
C SER A 144 36.63 33.17 -3.60
N ALA A 145 36.12 32.60 -2.50
CA ALA A 145 36.67 32.85 -1.15
C ALA A 145 36.34 31.73 -0.11
N PRO A 146 36.84 31.77 1.15
CA PRO A 146 36.96 30.64 2.11
C PRO A 146 35.64 30.03 2.63
N TYR A 147 34.50 30.33 2.01
CA TYR A 147 33.17 29.86 2.39
C TYR A 147 32.81 28.46 1.89
N GLY A 148 33.75 27.73 1.28
CA GLY A 148 33.54 26.38 0.77
C GLY A 148 33.05 25.38 1.82
N GLN A 149 33.48 25.53 3.09
CA GLN A 149 32.98 24.70 4.19
C GLN A 149 31.52 25.02 4.54
N LEU A 150 31.14 26.29 4.55
CA LEU A 150 29.76 26.72 4.80
C LEU A 150 28.82 26.20 3.69
N LEU A 151 29.25 26.31 2.43
CA LEU A 151 28.49 25.80 1.29
C LEU A 151 28.35 24.28 1.33
N SER A 152 29.42 23.54 1.64
CA SER A 152 29.33 22.08 1.81
C SER A 152 28.41 21.69 2.98
N GLY A 153 28.39 22.48 4.06
CA GLY A 153 27.48 22.29 5.18
C GLY A 153 26.02 22.48 4.77
N LEU A 154 25.71 23.59 4.10
CA LEU A 154 24.36 23.88 3.58
C LEU A 154 23.88 22.81 2.60
N LEU A 155 24.77 22.34 1.71
CA LEU A 155 24.43 21.25 0.80
C LEU A 155 24.12 19.96 1.53
N THR A 156 24.93 19.60 2.53
CA THR A 156 24.71 18.39 3.35
C THR A 156 23.39 18.47 4.11
N LEU A 157 23.05 19.65 4.64
CA LEU A 157 21.78 19.92 5.29
C LEU A 157 20.60 19.76 4.33
N ALA A 158 20.71 20.29 3.11
CA ALA A 158 19.67 20.13 2.08
C ALA A 158 19.47 18.66 1.66
N HIS A 159 20.54 17.87 1.58
CA HIS A 159 20.45 16.42 1.31
C HIS A 159 19.80 15.66 2.45
N LEU A 160 20.20 15.94 3.70
CA LEU A 160 19.59 15.35 4.88
C LEU A 160 18.09 15.67 4.93
N TYR A 161 17.73 16.93 4.66
CA TYR A 161 16.35 17.38 4.57
C TYR A 161 15.57 16.61 3.49
N ALA A 162 16.10 16.50 2.26
CA ALA A 162 15.46 15.76 1.18
C ALA A 162 15.28 14.27 1.51
N MET A 163 16.27 13.63 2.13
CA MET A 163 16.21 12.24 2.61
C MET A 163 15.14 12.07 3.69
N VAL A 164 15.11 12.95 4.70
CA VAL A 164 14.10 12.93 5.77
C VAL A 164 12.71 13.15 5.20
N CYS A 165 12.53 14.08 4.26
CA CYS A 165 11.28 14.27 3.56
C CYS A 165 10.86 13.03 2.77
N GLY A 166 11.79 12.36 2.07
CA GLY A 166 11.52 11.11 1.34
C GLY A 166 11.18 9.93 2.25
N LEU A 167 11.83 9.82 3.40
CA LEU A 167 11.51 8.82 4.44
C LEU A 167 10.13 9.11 5.05
N PHE A 168 9.89 10.35 5.46
CA PHE A 168 8.60 10.77 6.00
C PHE A 168 7.46 10.48 5.00
N ALA A 169 7.72 10.71 3.72
CA ALA A 169 6.80 10.38 2.66
C ALA A 169 6.42 8.92 2.55
N TYR A 170 7.46 8.12 2.60
CA TYR A 170 7.34 6.70 2.52
C TYR A 170 6.58 6.15 3.74
N TYR A 171 6.90 6.62 4.94
CA TYR A 171 6.25 6.17 6.17
C TYR A 171 4.83 6.72 6.33
N THR A 172 4.52 7.92 5.83
CA THR A 172 3.13 8.45 5.83
C THR A 172 2.19 7.69 4.89
N MET A 173 2.72 6.96 3.90
CA MET A 173 1.91 6.07 3.08
C MET A 173 1.39 4.85 3.83
N LEU A 174 2.07 4.37 4.86
CA LEU A 174 1.62 3.22 5.65
C LEU A 174 0.28 3.50 6.35
N PRO A 175 0.10 4.61 7.11
CA PRO A 175 -1.21 5.00 7.65
C PRO A 175 -2.30 5.12 6.59
N VAL A 176 -1.99 5.64 5.40
CA VAL A 176 -2.97 5.76 4.31
C VAL A 176 -3.41 4.39 3.82
N LEU A 177 -2.46 3.46 3.65
CA LEU A 177 -2.74 2.08 3.27
C LEU A 177 -3.57 1.37 4.34
N PHE A 178 -3.23 1.54 5.62
CA PHE A 178 -4.03 1.01 6.73
C PHE A 178 -5.45 1.58 6.76
N ALA A 179 -5.60 2.88 6.51
CA ALA A 179 -6.92 3.50 6.43
C ALA A 179 -7.73 2.96 5.24
N MET A 180 -7.10 2.74 4.08
CA MET A 180 -7.75 2.14 2.90
C MET A 180 -8.17 0.69 3.17
N PHE A 181 -7.29 -0.15 3.71
CA PHE A 181 -7.62 -1.54 4.02
C PHE A 181 -8.66 -1.65 5.14
N GLY A 182 -8.56 -0.80 6.18
CA GLY A 182 -9.57 -0.72 7.23
C GLY A 182 -10.93 -0.27 6.70
N ALA A 183 -10.97 0.71 5.79
CA ALA A 183 -12.20 1.13 5.13
C ALA A 183 -12.78 0.02 4.25
N CYS A 184 -11.97 -0.68 3.45
CA CYS A 184 -12.40 -1.85 2.69
C CYS A 184 -12.99 -2.93 3.60
N SER A 185 -12.32 -3.24 4.70
CA SER A 185 -12.78 -4.25 5.66
C SER A 185 -14.14 -3.88 6.25
N ALA A 186 -14.31 -2.62 6.68
CA ALA A 186 -15.58 -2.11 7.17
C ALA A 186 -16.70 -2.17 6.11
N LEU A 187 -16.37 -1.85 4.85
CA LEU A 187 -17.30 -1.91 3.73
C LEU A 187 -17.72 -3.34 3.37
N PHE A 188 -16.78 -4.30 3.42
CA PHE A 188 -17.10 -5.71 3.22
C PHE A 188 -17.97 -6.27 4.34
N LEU A 189 -17.69 -5.92 5.61
CA LEU A 189 -18.53 -6.31 6.75
C LEU A 189 -19.94 -5.71 6.64
N ALA A 190 -20.06 -4.45 6.25
CA ALA A 190 -21.34 -3.80 5.98
C ALA A 190 -22.09 -4.50 4.84
N LEU A 191 -21.41 -4.79 3.73
CA LEU A 191 -21.99 -5.50 2.60
C LEU A 191 -22.46 -6.90 3.00
N GLY A 192 -21.68 -7.63 3.81
CA GLY A 192 -22.08 -8.93 4.35
C GLY A 192 -23.35 -8.85 5.20
N GLY A 193 -23.47 -7.82 6.04
CA GLY A 193 -24.69 -7.54 6.82
C GLY A 193 -25.90 -7.20 5.96
N GLU A 194 -25.72 -6.50 4.83
CA GLU A 194 -26.81 -6.24 3.88
C GLU A 194 -27.17 -7.51 3.08
N CYS A 195 -26.21 -8.38 2.77
CA CYS A 195 -26.44 -9.65 2.08
C CYS A 195 -27.34 -10.61 2.87
N SER A 196 -27.24 -10.62 4.20
CA SER A 196 -28.12 -11.43 5.06
C SER A 196 -29.52 -10.83 5.20
N ARG A 197 -29.66 -9.50 5.05
CA ARG A 197 -30.93 -8.76 5.22
C ARG A 197 -31.71 -8.50 3.95
N ALA A 198 -31.15 -8.84 2.79
CA ALA A 198 -31.69 -8.47 1.47
C ALA A 198 -33.17 -8.88 1.22
N GLU A 199 -33.73 -9.77 2.04
CA GLU A 199 -35.15 -10.15 2.04
C GLU A 199 -36.10 -8.99 2.38
N HIS A 200 -35.73 -8.13 3.34
CA HIS A 200 -36.65 -7.19 3.97
C HIS A 200 -36.87 -5.89 3.17
N ALA A 201 -36.06 -5.64 2.14
CA ALA A 201 -36.09 -4.40 1.38
C ALA A 201 -37.10 -4.39 0.22
N GLY A 202 -37.95 -5.42 0.09
CA GLY A 202 -38.97 -5.53 -0.99
C GLY A 202 -38.38 -5.51 -2.41
N GLY A 203 -37.06 -5.57 -2.54
CA GLY A 203 -36.35 -5.47 -3.79
C GLY A 203 -36.31 -6.85 -4.42
N GLY A 204 -37.04 -7.04 -5.52
CA GLY A 204 -36.95 -8.26 -6.33
C GLY A 204 -35.54 -8.53 -6.87
N PRO A 205 -35.37 -9.17 -8.04
CA PRO A 205 -34.05 -9.54 -8.57
C PRO A 205 -33.02 -8.40 -8.75
N GLY A 206 -33.40 -7.14 -8.55
CA GLY A 206 -32.50 -6.00 -8.48
C GLY A 206 -31.63 -5.92 -7.21
N GLY A 207 -32.10 -6.43 -6.06
CA GLY A 207 -31.37 -6.30 -4.77
C GLY A 207 -30.04 -7.05 -4.76
N VAL A 208 -30.06 -8.34 -5.10
CA VAL A 208 -28.85 -9.17 -5.18
C VAL A 208 -27.89 -8.70 -6.26
N LYS A 209 -28.42 -8.22 -7.41
CA LYS A 209 -27.59 -7.64 -8.48
C LYS A 209 -26.89 -6.36 -8.03
N TYR A 210 -27.58 -5.52 -7.27
CA TYR A 210 -27.01 -4.32 -6.68
C TYR A 210 -25.87 -4.68 -5.73
N LEU A 211 -26.08 -5.63 -4.80
CA LEU A 211 -25.04 -6.09 -3.87
C LEU A 211 -23.85 -6.71 -4.61
N ALA A 212 -24.09 -7.46 -5.69
CA ALA A 212 -23.03 -7.99 -6.53
C ALA A 212 -22.19 -6.90 -7.21
N ALA A 213 -22.84 -5.81 -7.68
CA ALA A 213 -22.13 -4.66 -8.23
C ALA A 213 -21.28 -3.97 -7.16
N GLN A 214 -21.80 -3.76 -5.95
CA GLN A 214 -21.02 -3.21 -4.84
C GLN A 214 -19.82 -4.08 -4.48
N HIS A 215 -20.02 -5.40 -4.39
CA HIS A 215 -18.94 -6.35 -4.16
C HIS A 215 -17.83 -6.21 -5.22
N ALA A 216 -18.18 -6.18 -6.50
CA ALA A 216 -17.22 -6.02 -7.59
C ALA A 216 -16.44 -4.70 -7.49
N HIS A 217 -17.11 -3.60 -7.16
CA HIS A 217 -16.46 -2.31 -6.95
C HIS A 217 -15.49 -2.32 -5.76
N LEU A 218 -15.87 -2.96 -4.65
CA LEU A 218 -15.00 -3.11 -3.48
C LEU A 218 -13.79 -4.01 -3.76
N THR A 219 -13.98 -5.16 -4.42
CA THR A 219 -12.89 -6.05 -4.82
C THR A 219 -11.90 -5.32 -5.74
N LEU A 220 -12.41 -4.52 -6.68
CA LEU A 220 -11.57 -3.71 -7.56
C LEU A 220 -10.80 -2.63 -6.78
N ALA A 221 -11.45 -1.95 -5.84
CA ALA A 221 -10.82 -0.95 -4.98
C ALA A 221 -9.72 -1.57 -4.11
N ALA A 222 -10.00 -2.70 -3.47
CA ALA A 222 -9.04 -3.46 -2.68
C ALA A 222 -7.86 -3.95 -3.53
N ARG A 223 -8.11 -4.41 -4.76
CA ARG A 223 -7.05 -4.78 -5.71
C ARG A 223 -6.15 -3.60 -6.05
N ARG A 224 -6.71 -2.40 -6.26
CA ARG A 224 -5.92 -1.18 -6.52
C ARG A 224 -5.10 -0.76 -5.30
N ALA A 225 -5.69 -0.80 -4.11
CA ALA A 225 -4.98 -0.56 -2.85
C ALA A 225 -3.83 -1.57 -2.64
N ARG A 226 -4.03 -2.83 -3.02
CA ARG A 226 -2.99 -3.87 -2.99
C ARG A 226 -1.84 -3.58 -3.96
N LEU A 227 -2.12 -3.09 -5.17
CA LEU A 227 -1.07 -2.72 -6.12
C LEU A 227 -0.23 -1.55 -5.60
N LEU A 228 -0.89 -0.55 -4.98
CA LEU A 228 -0.17 0.50 -4.24
C LEU A 228 0.69 -0.11 -3.14
N PHE A 229 0.16 -1.04 -2.36
CA PHE A 229 0.93 -1.68 -1.31
C PHE A 229 2.15 -2.46 -1.86
N ALA A 230 1.99 -3.25 -2.92
CA ALA A 230 3.04 -4.11 -3.46
C ALA A 230 4.31 -3.34 -3.84
N ASP A 231 4.15 -2.17 -4.46
CA ASP A 231 5.28 -1.31 -4.82
C ASP A 231 5.98 -0.73 -3.58
N LEU A 232 5.22 -0.49 -2.50
CA LEU A 232 5.79 -0.04 -1.21
C LEU A 232 6.50 -1.21 -0.51
N PHE A 233 5.96 -2.42 -0.65
CA PHE A 233 6.42 -3.61 0.06
C PHE A 233 7.85 -3.98 -0.27
N ALA A 234 8.34 -3.78 -1.50
CA ALA A 234 9.74 -4.04 -1.84
C ALA A 234 10.70 -3.28 -0.91
N HIS A 235 10.38 -2.03 -0.57
CA HIS A 235 11.17 -1.21 0.34
C HIS A 235 10.98 -1.62 1.80
N VAL A 236 9.76 -2.01 2.20
CA VAL A 236 9.49 -2.57 3.54
C VAL A 236 10.31 -3.84 3.72
N LEU A 237 10.33 -4.71 2.70
CA LEU A 237 11.07 -5.96 2.70
C LEU A 237 12.57 -5.71 2.76
N MET A 238 13.10 -4.75 1.99
CA MET A 238 14.50 -4.36 2.07
C MET A 238 14.86 -3.91 3.49
N ALA A 239 14.04 -3.07 4.13
CA ALA A 239 14.27 -2.65 5.52
C ALA A 239 14.14 -3.83 6.52
N LEU A 240 13.14 -4.69 6.33
CA LEU A 240 12.89 -5.87 7.15
C LEU A 240 13.95 -6.95 6.98
N LEU A 241 14.70 -6.99 5.88
CA LEU A 241 15.78 -7.95 5.65
C LEU A 241 17.14 -7.37 6.06
N SER A 242 17.38 -6.09 5.74
CA SER A 242 18.65 -5.44 6.04
C SER A 242 18.85 -5.24 7.53
N LEU A 243 17.82 -4.84 8.28
CA LEU A 243 17.94 -4.59 9.72
C LEU A 243 18.26 -5.85 10.53
N PRO A 244 17.58 -7.01 10.34
CA PRO A 244 17.99 -8.23 11.00
C PRO A 244 19.38 -8.68 10.59
N LEU A 245 19.75 -8.59 9.30
CA LEU A 245 21.09 -8.97 8.86
C LEU A 245 22.16 -8.12 9.55
N LEU A 246 21.95 -6.80 9.63
CA LEU A 246 22.85 -5.88 10.32
C LEU A 246 22.92 -6.20 11.82
N GLY A 247 21.77 -6.40 12.46
CA GLY A 247 21.70 -6.76 13.88
C GLY A 247 22.34 -8.11 14.18
N THR A 248 22.27 -9.08 13.27
CA THR A 248 22.95 -10.37 13.43
C THR A 248 24.45 -10.28 13.21
N PHE A 249 24.91 -9.43 12.29
CA PHE A 249 26.34 -9.16 12.13
C PHE A 249 26.92 -8.51 13.39
N GLU A 250 26.23 -7.51 13.94
CA GLU A 250 26.64 -6.87 15.20
C GLU A 250 26.61 -7.85 16.37
N LEU A 251 25.56 -8.67 16.51
CA LEU A 251 25.49 -9.70 17.56
C LEU A 251 26.68 -10.68 17.50
N LEU A 252 27.10 -11.07 16.29
CA LEU A 252 28.25 -11.97 16.09
C LEU A 252 29.60 -11.29 16.42
N VAL A 253 29.72 -9.99 16.15
CA VAL A 253 30.96 -9.23 16.39
C VAL A 253 31.05 -8.77 17.85
N SER A 254 29.91 -8.47 18.48
CA SER A 254 29.78 -7.74 19.75
C SER A 254 29.43 -8.67 20.92
N LEU A 255 29.83 -9.96 20.85
CA LEU A 255 29.47 -11.11 21.73
C LEU A 255 29.39 -10.91 23.26
N LYS A 256 29.74 -9.74 23.80
CA LYS A 256 29.69 -9.40 25.23
C LYS A 256 28.54 -8.49 25.66
N ASP A 257 27.91 -7.72 24.78
CA ASP A 257 26.80 -6.84 25.16
C ASP A 257 25.55 -7.18 24.33
N VAL A 258 24.40 -7.37 24.99
CA VAL A 258 23.12 -7.59 24.29
C VAL A 258 22.78 -6.30 23.56
N ASP A 259 23.17 -6.24 22.29
CA ASP A 259 23.17 -5.02 21.52
C ASP A 259 21.74 -4.52 21.30
N SER A 260 21.57 -3.21 21.56
CA SER A 260 20.33 -2.45 21.34
C SER A 260 19.71 -2.68 19.95
N VAL A 261 20.52 -3.13 18.99
CA VAL A 261 20.13 -3.40 17.60
C VAL A 261 19.31 -4.68 17.43
N THR A 262 19.51 -5.73 18.26
CA THR A 262 18.61 -6.91 18.24
C THR A 262 17.21 -6.52 18.73
N LEU A 263 17.16 -5.69 19.77
CA LEU A 263 15.93 -5.10 20.30
C LEU A 263 15.24 -4.20 19.26
N THR A 264 16.03 -3.45 18.50
CA THR A 264 15.56 -2.60 17.40
C THR A 264 14.97 -3.43 16.26
N THR A 265 15.61 -4.55 15.90
CA THR A 265 15.14 -5.45 14.85
C THR A 265 13.79 -6.08 15.19
N PHE A 266 13.64 -6.61 16.40
CA PHE A 266 12.37 -7.16 16.86
C PHE A 266 11.28 -6.08 16.88
N SER A 267 11.63 -4.88 17.35
CA SER A 267 10.72 -3.73 17.36
C SER A 267 10.24 -3.38 15.95
N VAL A 268 11.11 -3.44 14.95
CA VAL A 268 10.73 -3.16 13.56
C VAL A 268 9.76 -4.21 13.01
N ILE A 269 9.98 -5.51 13.27
CA ILE A 269 9.03 -6.57 12.89
C ILE A 269 7.68 -6.36 13.59
N ALA A 270 7.70 -6.08 14.89
CA ALA A 270 6.50 -5.90 15.70
C ALA A 270 5.72 -4.62 15.35
N ILE A 271 6.40 -3.52 15.02
CA ILE A 271 5.78 -2.21 14.77
C ILE A 271 5.37 -2.05 13.31
N ILE A 272 6.10 -2.64 12.36
CA ILE A 272 5.84 -2.45 10.93
C ILE A 272 5.17 -3.67 10.32
N PHE A 273 5.79 -4.85 10.45
CA PHE A 273 5.32 -6.05 9.74
C PHE A 273 4.05 -6.64 10.36
N ALA A 274 3.97 -6.69 11.69
CA ALA A 274 2.79 -7.26 12.36
C ALA A 274 1.50 -6.49 12.03
N PRO A 275 1.44 -5.14 12.08
CA PRO A 275 0.23 -4.41 11.70
C PRO A 275 -0.16 -4.61 10.23
N ILE A 276 0.81 -4.77 9.33
CA ILE A 276 0.57 -5.11 7.91
C ILE A 276 -0.16 -6.45 7.81
N CYS A 277 0.35 -7.48 8.47
CA CYS A 277 -0.26 -8.80 8.47
C CYS A 277 -1.63 -8.83 9.15
N LEU A 278 -1.81 -8.11 10.25
CA LEU A 278 -3.10 -8.01 10.94
C LEU A 278 -4.15 -7.27 10.11
N ALA A 279 -3.75 -6.19 9.43
CA ALA A 279 -4.63 -5.49 8.49
C ALA A 279 -5.01 -6.37 7.30
N GLY A 280 -4.07 -7.17 6.78
CA GLY A 280 -4.34 -8.14 5.73
C GLY A 280 -5.27 -9.26 6.18
N GLN A 281 -5.10 -9.79 7.39
CA GLN A 281 -6.03 -10.75 7.99
C GLN A 281 -7.43 -10.17 8.14
N ALA A 282 -7.56 -8.97 8.72
CA ALA A 282 -8.84 -8.31 8.90
C ALA A 282 -9.58 -8.09 7.57
N LEU A 283 -8.84 -7.80 6.49
CA LEU A 283 -9.39 -7.66 5.15
C LEU A 283 -9.89 -9.00 4.58
N GLU A 284 -9.11 -10.07 4.75
CA GLU A 284 -9.47 -11.43 4.32
C GLU A 284 -10.72 -11.92 5.07
N ASP A 285 -10.74 -11.76 6.39
CA ASP A 285 -11.89 -12.12 7.23
C ASP A 285 -13.13 -11.31 6.85
N ALA A 286 -12.99 -9.99 6.70
CA ALA A 286 -14.09 -9.12 6.29
C ALA A 286 -14.62 -9.49 4.89
N SER A 287 -13.74 -9.77 3.94
CA SER A 287 -14.14 -10.21 2.60
C SER A 287 -14.88 -11.55 2.65
N SER A 288 -14.40 -12.49 3.48
CA SER A 288 -15.04 -13.80 3.65
C SER A 288 -16.41 -13.70 4.33
N SER A 289 -16.62 -12.70 5.19
CA SER A 289 -17.90 -12.46 5.87
C SER A 289 -19.05 -12.20 4.88
N VAL A 290 -18.76 -11.67 3.68
CA VAL A 290 -19.76 -11.49 2.62
C VAL A 290 -20.34 -12.84 2.21
N ARG A 291 -19.51 -13.87 2.08
CA ARG A 291 -19.95 -15.24 1.79
C ARG A 291 -20.87 -15.76 2.90
N GLY A 292 -20.49 -15.54 4.16
CA GLY A 292 -21.31 -15.90 5.32
C GLY A 292 -22.68 -15.20 5.30
N GLY A 293 -22.70 -13.89 5.04
CA GLY A 293 -23.92 -13.12 4.90
C GLY A 293 -24.80 -13.55 3.72
N LEU A 294 -24.18 -13.95 2.61
CA LEU A 294 -24.91 -14.50 1.46
C LEU A 294 -25.56 -15.84 1.80
N TYR A 295 -24.84 -16.71 2.51
CA TYR A 295 -25.34 -18.01 2.94
C TYR A 295 -26.50 -17.86 3.94
N ALA A 296 -26.41 -16.92 4.87
CA ALA A 296 -27.47 -16.64 5.85
C ALA A 296 -28.69 -15.89 5.28
N GLY A 297 -28.70 -15.59 3.98
CA GLY A 297 -29.83 -14.93 3.33
C GLY A 297 -31.02 -15.88 3.06
N PRO A 298 -32.11 -15.34 2.51
CA PRO A 298 -33.40 -16.02 2.35
C PRO A 298 -33.47 -16.93 1.11
N TRP A 299 -32.75 -18.05 1.13
CA TRP A 299 -32.69 -18.94 -0.03
C TRP A 299 -34.03 -19.59 -0.39
N LEU A 300 -34.93 -19.79 0.58
CA LEU A 300 -36.17 -20.53 0.37
C LEU A 300 -37.27 -19.61 -0.20
N GLU A 301 -37.23 -18.35 0.20
CA GLU A 301 -38.20 -17.31 -0.11
C GLU A 301 -37.88 -16.61 -1.46
N GLU A 302 -36.62 -16.68 -1.89
CA GLU A 302 -36.17 -16.11 -3.16
C GLU A 302 -36.62 -16.91 -4.40
N GLY A 303 -36.98 -16.20 -5.47
CA GLY A 303 -37.16 -16.79 -6.80
C GLY A 303 -35.85 -17.42 -7.35
N ALA A 304 -35.96 -18.23 -8.41
CA ALA A 304 -34.79 -18.91 -9.00
C ALA A 304 -33.71 -17.93 -9.53
N GLY A 305 -34.12 -16.76 -10.04
CA GLY A 305 -33.20 -15.73 -10.54
C GLY A 305 -32.30 -15.13 -9.45
N PRO A 306 -32.86 -14.54 -8.38
CA PRO A 306 -32.09 -14.05 -7.23
C PRO A 306 -31.18 -15.11 -6.60
N ARG A 307 -31.68 -16.34 -6.38
CA ARG A 307 -30.87 -17.46 -5.88
C ARG A 307 -29.64 -17.74 -6.72
N ARG A 308 -29.82 -17.78 -8.06
CA ARG A 308 -28.69 -17.98 -8.98
C ARG A 308 -27.69 -16.83 -8.89
N ALA A 309 -28.16 -15.58 -8.82
CA ALA A 309 -27.29 -14.42 -8.64
C ALA A 309 -26.52 -14.49 -7.32
N ARG A 310 -27.18 -14.90 -6.23
CA ARG A 310 -26.57 -15.10 -4.91
C ARG A 310 -25.52 -16.20 -4.93
N ALA A 311 -25.80 -17.32 -5.58
CA ALA A 311 -24.84 -18.42 -5.76
C ALA A 311 -23.60 -17.97 -6.56
N HIS A 312 -23.78 -17.22 -7.66
CA HIS A 312 -22.65 -16.66 -8.41
C HIS A 312 -21.85 -15.65 -7.59
N LEU A 313 -22.52 -14.80 -6.81
CA LEU A 313 -21.85 -13.86 -5.93
C LEU A 313 -21.09 -14.58 -4.81
N MET A 314 -21.63 -15.66 -4.27
CA MET A 314 -20.97 -16.50 -3.27
C MET A 314 -19.69 -17.14 -3.83
N LEU A 315 -19.74 -17.67 -5.05
CA LEU A 315 -18.57 -18.17 -5.78
C LEU A 315 -17.54 -17.06 -6.05
N GLY A 316 -18.01 -15.85 -6.36
CA GLY A 316 -17.17 -14.68 -6.56
C GLY A 316 -16.50 -14.19 -5.26
N ALA A 317 -17.22 -14.20 -4.15
CA ALA A 317 -16.70 -13.83 -2.83
C ALA A 317 -15.61 -14.81 -2.36
N ASP A 318 -15.76 -16.09 -2.70
CA ASP A 318 -14.78 -17.15 -2.36
C ASP A 318 -13.51 -17.06 -3.21
N ASN A 319 -13.67 -16.99 -4.54
CA ASN A 319 -12.54 -17.03 -5.47
C ASN A 319 -11.85 -15.67 -5.65
N CYS A 320 -12.58 -14.58 -5.50
CA CYS A 320 -12.12 -13.21 -5.74
C CYS A 320 -12.10 -12.38 -4.45
N GLY A 321 -11.95 -13.02 -3.29
CA GLY A 321 -11.83 -12.34 -2.02
C GLY A 321 -10.72 -11.30 -2.01
N ALA A 322 -10.95 -10.20 -1.31
CA ALA A 322 -9.93 -9.19 -1.09
C ALA A 322 -8.86 -9.76 -0.16
N ARG A 323 -7.62 -9.82 -0.65
CA ARG A 323 -6.45 -10.30 0.09
C ARG A 323 -5.29 -9.34 -0.07
N MET A 324 -4.55 -9.16 1.01
CA MET A 324 -3.34 -8.35 0.98
C MET A 324 -2.17 -9.23 0.53
N ALA A 325 -2.06 -9.45 -0.78
CA ALA A 325 -1.04 -10.34 -1.35
C ALA A 325 0.01 -9.60 -2.19
N VAL A 326 1.27 -9.99 -2.04
CA VAL A 326 2.39 -9.48 -2.84
C VAL A 326 2.87 -10.59 -3.78
N GLY A 327 3.14 -10.24 -5.04
CA GLY A 327 3.61 -11.21 -6.04
C GLY A 327 4.90 -11.89 -5.59
N GLY A 328 4.93 -13.22 -5.63
CA GLY A 328 6.07 -14.04 -5.20
C GLY A 328 6.14 -14.33 -3.69
N LEU A 329 5.47 -13.54 -2.84
CA LEU A 329 5.50 -13.69 -1.38
C LEU A 329 4.24 -14.32 -0.79
N GLY A 330 3.12 -14.28 -1.51
CA GLY A 330 1.85 -14.81 -1.04
C GLY A 330 1.00 -13.77 -0.30
N SER A 331 0.05 -14.23 0.52
CA SER A 331 -0.78 -13.37 1.36
C SER A 331 0.00 -12.86 2.58
N LEU A 332 -0.27 -11.64 3.00
CA LEU A 332 0.24 -11.03 4.21
C LEU A 332 -0.87 -11.05 5.25
N ASN A 333 -0.99 -12.17 5.94
CA ASN A 333 -2.01 -12.42 6.95
C ASN A 333 -1.37 -12.95 8.24
N ALA A 334 -2.18 -13.35 9.22
CA ALA A 334 -1.69 -13.79 10.52
C ALA A 334 -0.78 -15.03 10.42
N ALA A 335 -1.10 -15.96 9.50
CA ALA A 335 -0.29 -17.15 9.27
C ALA A 335 1.11 -16.78 8.73
N SER A 336 1.19 -15.83 7.81
CA SER A 336 2.47 -15.32 7.29
C SER A 336 3.30 -14.62 8.37
N LEU A 337 2.66 -13.84 9.25
CA LEU A 337 3.34 -13.24 10.41
C LEU A 337 3.95 -14.31 11.32
N LEU A 338 3.15 -15.32 11.68
CA LEU A 338 3.60 -16.42 12.53
C LEU A 338 4.80 -17.14 11.91
N HIS A 339 4.74 -17.42 10.60
CA HIS A 339 5.85 -18.03 9.87
C HIS A 339 7.12 -17.18 9.89
N VAL A 340 7.02 -15.87 9.67
CA VAL A 340 8.19 -14.96 9.71
C VAL A 340 8.80 -14.93 11.11
N VAL A 341 7.98 -14.79 12.15
CA VAL A 341 8.45 -14.79 13.55
C VAL A 341 9.13 -16.11 13.90
N GLN A 342 8.52 -17.25 13.56
CA GLN A 342 9.12 -18.58 13.78
C GLN A 342 10.46 -18.73 13.07
N ARG A 343 10.56 -18.32 11.80
CA ARG A 343 11.80 -18.39 11.02
C ARG A 343 12.89 -17.51 11.62
N TRP A 344 12.53 -16.31 12.06
CA TRP A 344 13.46 -15.40 12.72
C TRP A 344 13.97 -15.96 14.05
N PHE A 345 13.09 -16.51 14.91
CA PHE A 345 13.52 -17.17 16.16
C PHE A 345 14.42 -18.39 15.91
N SER A 346 14.07 -19.23 14.93
CA SER A 346 14.91 -20.37 14.55
C SER A 346 16.30 -19.92 14.07
N PHE A 347 16.37 -18.83 13.31
CA PHE A 347 17.63 -18.24 12.87
C PHE A 347 18.47 -17.72 14.05
N LEU A 348 17.85 -16.99 14.99
CA LEU A 348 18.53 -16.55 16.22
C LEU A 348 19.08 -17.72 17.02
N ASN A 349 18.28 -18.78 17.21
CA ASN A 349 18.72 -19.98 17.94
C ASN A 349 19.90 -20.67 17.25
N MET A 350 19.90 -20.74 15.92
CA MET A 350 21.05 -21.26 15.16
C MET A 350 22.31 -20.44 15.45
N LEU A 351 22.22 -19.11 15.36
CA LEU A 351 23.37 -18.22 15.59
C LEU A 351 23.92 -18.32 17.02
N LEU A 352 23.03 -18.34 18.01
CA LEU A 352 23.42 -18.49 19.42
C LEU A 352 24.10 -19.84 19.69
N ASN A 353 23.69 -20.90 19.01
CA ASN A 353 24.32 -22.21 19.15
C ASN A 353 25.69 -22.26 18.45
N THR A 354 25.85 -21.61 17.29
CA THR A 354 27.14 -21.54 16.60
C THR A 354 28.15 -20.66 17.33
N ALA A 355 27.71 -19.63 18.05
CA ALA A 355 28.59 -18.75 18.82
C ALA A 355 29.17 -19.41 20.08
N LYS A 356 28.57 -20.50 20.55
CA LYS A 356 29.05 -21.26 21.72
C LYS A 356 30.07 -22.36 21.37
N ALA A 357 30.19 -22.69 20.09
CA ALA A 357 31.09 -23.73 19.59
C ALA A 357 32.47 -23.16 19.26
#